data_AF-A0AAW1TT44-F1
#
_entry.id   AF-A0AAW1TT44-F1
#
_cell.length_a   1.000
_cell.length_b   1.000
_cell.length_c   1.000
_cell.angle_alpha   90.00
_cell.angle_beta   90.00
_cell.angle_gamma   90.00
#
_symmetry.space_group_name_H-M   'P 1'
#
loop_
_entity.id
_entity.type
_entity.pdbx_description
1 polymer ?
#
loop_
_entity_poly.entity_id
_entity_poly.type
_entity_poly.pdbx_seq_one_letter_code
_entity_poly.pdbx_strand_id
1 'polypeptide(L)'
;MRLIPVSMSPRKRATRSDESLRAAVNDGRSGRLSTYKASAQYGLPRRTIRNQLKSCILHKSLGRNAIFTKEQEKNFVCRIIKFSDMGISLTTKMIRFKHLLFAKNSILTIISTKKQDLQEKVG
;
A
#
# COMPACT_ATOMS: atom_id res chain seq x y z
N MET A 1 -14.05 -1.92 39.01
CA MET A 1 -14.28 -1.71 37.56
C MET A 1 -14.18 -0.21 37.27
N ARG A 2 -13.29 0.25 36.36
CA ARG A 2 -13.24 1.69 36.00
C ARG A 2 -14.20 1.96 34.84
N LEU A 3 -15.28 2.69 35.12
CA LEU A 3 -16.21 3.20 34.11
C LEU A 3 -15.55 4.39 33.42
N ILE A 4 -15.16 4.22 32.15
CA ILE A 4 -14.75 5.35 31.31
C ILE A 4 -16.04 5.92 30.71
N PRO A 5 -16.36 7.21 30.93
CA PRO A 5 -17.55 7.81 30.33
C PRO A 5 -17.39 7.79 28.81
N VAL A 6 -18.26 7.06 28.13
CA VAL A 6 -18.33 7.06 26.67
C VAL A 6 -19.03 8.35 26.26
N SER A 7 -18.26 9.42 26.04
CA SER A 7 -18.79 10.66 25.47
C SER A 7 -19.32 10.38 24.06
N MET A 8 -20.64 10.40 23.88
CA MET A 8 -21.31 10.25 22.59
C MET A 8 -21.33 11.55 21.78
N SER A 9 -20.21 12.26 21.68
CA SER A 9 -20.09 13.29 20.63
C SER A 9 -19.70 12.62 19.31
N PRO A 10 -20.20 13.07 18.15
CA PRO A 10 -19.72 12.59 16.87
C PRO A 10 -18.21 12.76 16.86
N ARG A 11 -17.46 11.65 16.81
CA ARG A 11 -16.00 11.71 16.74
C ARG A 11 -15.64 12.55 15.52
N LYS A 12 -15.25 13.81 15.74
CA LYS A 12 -14.66 14.68 14.72
C LYS A 12 -13.62 13.81 14.01
N ARG A 13 -13.69 13.70 12.68
CA ARG A 13 -12.64 13.01 11.92
C ARG A 13 -11.35 13.71 12.31
N ALA A 14 -10.52 13.04 13.12
CA ALA A 14 -9.26 13.60 13.54
C ALA A 14 -8.52 13.98 12.26
N THR A 15 -8.14 15.26 12.17
CA THR A 15 -7.25 15.75 11.12
C THR A 15 -5.94 14.99 11.29
N ARG A 16 -5.82 13.90 10.53
CA ARG A 16 -4.72 12.97 10.66
C ARG A 16 -3.51 13.63 10.02
N SER A 17 -2.51 13.98 10.84
CA SER A 17 -1.18 14.23 10.34
C SER A 17 -0.51 12.90 9.99
N ASP A 18 0.13 12.81 8.84
CA ASP A 18 0.83 11.58 8.44
C ASP A 18 1.99 11.26 9.39
N GLU A 19 2.57 12.27 10.04
CA GLU A 19 3.65 12.12 11.01
C GLU A 19 3.20 11.41 12.30
N SER A 20 2.09 11.84 12.89
CA SER A 20 1.55 11.21 14.12
C SER A 20 1.21 9.74 13.89
N LEU A 21 0.73 9.40 12.70
CA LEU A 21 0.45 8.02 12.35
C LEU A 21 1.73 7.20 12.18
N ARG A 22 2.75 7.74 11.50
CA ARG A 22 4.03 7.05 11.32
C ARG A 22 4.66 6.71 12.67
N ALA A 23 4.72 7.68 13.58
CA ALA A 23 5.20 7.49 14.95
C ALA A 23 4.38 6.42 15.69
N ALA A 24 3.05 6.54 15.70
CA ALA A 24 2.17 5.59 16.40
C ALA A 24 2.29 4.15 15.86
N VAL A 25 2.47 3.99 14.54
CA VAL A 25 2.63 2.67 13.92
C VAL A 25 4.03 2.11 14.20
N ASN A 26 5.07 2.95 14.22
CA ASN A 26 6.41 2.51 14.58
C ASN A 26 6.48 1.98 16.02
N ASP A 27 5.81 2.67 16.94
CA ASP A 27 5.71 2.24 18.33
C ASP A 27 4.86 0.98 18.53
N GLY A 28 3.81 0.83 17.73
CA GLY A 28 3.01 -0.39 17.70
C GLY A 28 3.79 -1.58 17.13
N ARG A 29 4.67 -1.37 16.14
CA ARG A 29 5.52 -2.42 15.54
C ARG A 29 6.66 -2.84 16.45
N SER A 30 7.32 -1.89 17.10
CA SER A 30 8.40 -2.16 18.07
C SER A 30 7.89 -2.80 19.37
N GLY A 31 6.57 -2.89 19.56
CA GLY A 31 5.97 -3.40 20.80
C GLY A 31 6.05 -2.44 21.98
N ARG A 32 6.61 -1.23 21.79
CA ARG A 32 6.76 -0.19 22.81
C ARG A 32 5.41 0.24 23.39
N LEU A 33 4.39 0.34 22.53
CA LEU A 33 3.05 0.78 22.91
C LEU A 33 1.96 -0.16 22.37
N SER A 34 1.04 -0.57 23.24
CA SER A 34 -0.21 -1.21 22.81
C SER A 34 -1.04 -0.26 21.95
N THR A 35 -1.81 -0.79 21.00
CA THR A 35 -2.70 -0.02 20.12
C THR A 35 -3.64 0.91 20.90
N TYR A 36 -3.99 0.53 22.14
CA TYR A 36 -4.78 1.38 23.04
C TYR A 36 -3.99 2.60 23.51
N LYS A 37 -2.79 2.39 24.04
CA LYS A 37 -1.93 3.46 24.56
C LYS A 37 -1.51 4.41 23.44
N ALA A 38 -1.17 3.89 22.27
CA ALA A 38 -0.88 4.70 21.09
C ALA A 38 -2.09 5.56 20.65
N SER A 39 -3.32 5.05 20.79
CA SER A 39 -4.53 5.83 20.48
C SER A 39 -4.69 7.04 21.40
N ALA A 40 -4.46 6.84 22.71
CA ALA A 40 -4.53 7.91 23.69
C ALA A 40 -3.41 8.95 23.51
N GLN A 41 -2.19 8.51 23.22
CA GLN A 41 -1.02 9.38 23.11
C GLN A 41 -1.01 10.20 21.82
N TYR A 42 -1.37 9.59 20.69
CA TYR A 42 -1.31 10.24 19.37
C TYR A 42 -2.66 10.79 18.89
N GLY A 43 -3.74 10.64 19.67
CA GLY A 43 -5.08 11.10 19.30
C GLY A 43 -5.70 10.39 18.09
N LEU A 44 -5.14 9.24 17.69
CA LEU A 44 -5.56 8.49 16.51
C LEU A 44 -6.57 7.41 16.88
N PRO A 45 -7.62 7.16 16.08
CA PRO A 45 -8.55 6.07 16.36
C PRO A 45 -7.83 4.71 16.39
N ARG A 46 -8.11 3.90 17.42
CA ARG A 46 -7.50 2.57 17.59
C ARG A 46 -7.62 1.67 16.34
N ARG A 47 -8.76 1.76 15.62
CA ARG A 47 -8.99 1.02 14.36
C ARG A 47 -8.02 1.46 13.27
N THR A 48 -7.68 2.75 13.20
CA THR A 48 -6.71 3.29 12.24
C THR A 48 -5.33 2.70 12.49
N ILE A 49 -4.84 2.73 13.73
CA ILE A 49 -3.53 2.18 14.08
C ILE A 49 -3.48 0.68 13.79
N ARG A 50 -4.51 -0.07 14.22
CA ARG A 50 -4.61 -1.52 13.94
C ARG A 50 -4.58 -1.82 12.44
N ASN A 51 -5.33 -1.07 11.63
CA ASN A 51 -5.37 -1.29 10.19
C ASN A 51 -3.99 -1.04 9.56
N GLN A 52 -3.26 -0.02 9.99
CA GLN A 52 -1.92 0.23 9.45
C GLN A 52 -0.88 -0.79 9.91
N LEU A 53 -1.02 -1.33 11.13
CA LEU A 53 -0.20 -2.46 11.58
C LEU A 53 -0.45 -3.71 10.73
N LYS A 54 -1.70 -3.95 10.31
CA LYS A 54 -2.05 -5.09 9.44
C LYS A 54 -1.64 -4.89 7.98
N SER A 55 -1.97 -3.73 7.40
CA SER A 55 -1.80 -3.47 5.96
C SER A 55 -0.42 -2.96 5.59
N CYS A 56 0.42 -2.60 6.57
CA CYS A 56 1.75 -2.01 6.42
C CYS A 56 1.87 -0.73 5.56
N ILE A 57 0.80 -0.32 4.89
CA ILE A 57 0.72 0.84 4.00
C ILE A 57 0.45 2.09 4.85
N LEU A 58 1.48 2.89 5.08
CA LEU A 58 1.41 4.10 5.91
C LEU A 58 0.66 5.23 5.21
N HIS A 59 0.85 5.39 3.90
CA HIS A 59 0.19 6.39 3.06
C HIS A 59 -0.98 5.76 2.32
N LYS A 60 -2.16 6.36 2.37
CA LYS A 60 -3.27 5.94 1.52
C LYS A 60 -3.23 6.78 0.26
N SER A 61 -3.03 6.16 -0.90
CA SER A 61 -3.40 6.81 -2.15
C SER A 61 -4.91 6.94 -2.20
N LEU A 62 -5.41 8.05 -2.73
CA LEU A 62 -6.82 8.14 -3.10
C LEU A 62 -7.06 7.15 -4.27
N GLY A 63 -8.21 6.46 -4.25
CA GLY A 63 -8.61 5.55 -5.32
C GLY A 63 -8.07 4.11 -5.21
N ARG A 64 -8.07 3.40 -6.35
CA ARG A 64 -7.54 2.04 -6.47
C ARG A 64 -6.01 2.06 -6.40
N ASN A 65 -5.41 0.99 -5.88
CA ASN A 65 -3.97 0.83 -5.88
C ASN A 65 -3.43 0.84 -7.32
N ALA A 66 -2.29 1.51 -7.52
CA ALA A 66 -1.59 1.49 -8.80
C ALA A 66 -1.23 0.04 -9.17
N ILE A 67 -1.47 -0.32 -10.43
CA ILE A 67 -1.16 -1.67 -10.93
C ILE A 67 0.36 -1.82 -11.18
N PHE A 68 1.02 -0.72 -11.53
CA PHE A 68 2.46 -0.67 -11.78
C PHE A 68 3.20 -0.02 -10.61
N THR A 69 4.44 -0.47 -10.38
CA THR A 69 5.40 0.30 -9.61
C THR A 69 5.85 1.52 -10.41
N LYS A 70 6.38 2.55 -9.73
CA LYS A 70 6.87 3.78 -10.39
C LYS A 70 7.90 3.49 -11.48
N GLU A 71 8.76 2.50 -11.28
CA GLU A 71 9.77 2.08 -12.25
C GLU A 71 9.16 1.38 -13.47
N GLN A 72 8.17 0.52 -13.24
CA GLN A 72 7.45 -0.17 -14.31
C GLN A 72 6.67 0.84 -15.17
N GLU A 73 6.05 1.83 -14.52
CA GLU A 73 5.36 2.93 -15.19
C GLU A 73 6.32 3.75 -16.06
N LYS A 74 7.49 4.12 -15.52
CA LYS A 74 8.55 4.80 -16.28
C LYS A 74 8.98 4.00 -17.52
N ASN A 75 9.22 2.71 -17.36
CA ASN A 75 9.60 1.82 -18.46
C ASN A 75 8.48 1.69 -19.51
N PHE A 76 7.23 1.67 -19.08
CA PHE A 76 6.07 1.61 -19.96
C PHE A 76 5.92 2.90 -20.77
N VAL A 77 5.98 4.05 -20.11
CA VAL A 77 5.93 5.37 -20.75
C VAL A 77 7.09 5.54 -21.73
N CYS A 78 8.30 5.15 -21.36
CA CYS A 78 9.47 5.22 -22.25
C CYS A 78 9.27 4.40 -23.54
N ARG A 79 8.68 3.20 -23.44
CA ARG A 79 8.37 2.39 -24.63
C ARG A 79 7.28 3.00 -25.51
N ILE A 80 6.27 3.63 -24.89
CA ILE A 80 5.22 4.36 -25.60
C ILE A 80 5.84 5.50 -26.41
N ILE A 81 6.71 6.31 -25.80
CA ILE A 81 7.42 7.39 -26.48
C ILE A 81 8.23 6.85 -27.67
N LYS A 82 9.03 5.79 -27.45
CA LYS A 82 9.80 5.15 -28.52
C LYS A 82 8.94 4.66 -29.68
N PHE A 83 7.74 4.14 -29.43
CA PHE A 83 6.83 3.73 -30.50
C PHE A 83 6.29 4.93 -31.29
N SER A 84 6.06 6.06 -30.63
CA SER A 84 5.70 7.31 -31.29
C SER A 84 6.82 7.79 -32.21
N ASP A 85 8.07 7.74 -31.75
CA ASP A 85 9.25 8.15 -32.53
C ASP A 85 9.46 7.25 -33.76
N MET A 86 9.02 5.99 -33.70
CA MET A 86 9.06 5.03 -34.82
C MET A 86 7.87 5.17 -35.78
N GLY A 87 6.95 6.13 -35.56
CA GLY A 87 5.77 6.31 -36.41
C GLY A 87 4.68 5.24 -36.23
N ILE A 88 4.74 4.44 -35.15
CA ILE A 88 3.72 3.44 -34.83
C ILE A 88 2.62 4.11 -34.02
N SER A 89 1.41 4.20 -34.58
CA SER A 89 0.26 4.77 -33.90
C SER A 89 -0.15 3.92 -32.69
N LEU A 90 -0.13 4.53 -31.50
CA LEU A 90 -0.52 3.87 -30.26
C LEU A 90 -2.03 3.87 -30.08
N THR A 91 -2.68 2.81 -30.55
CA THR A 91 -4.12 2.63 -30.32
C THR A 91 -4.40 2.24 -28.86
N THR A 92 -5.50 2.74 -28.29
CA THR A 92 -5.97 2.39 -26.92
C THR A 92 -6.04 0.88 -26.68
N LYS A 93 -6.36 0.09 -27.72
CA LYS A 93 -6.37 -1.38 -27.68
C LYS A 93 -4.96 -1.95 -27.44
N MET A 94 -3.93 -1.40 -28.09
CA MET A 94 -2.55 -1.86 -27.91
C MET A 94 -2.00 -1.53 -26.53
N ILE A 95 -2.32 -0.34 -26.01
CA ILE A 95 -1.95 0.08 -24.65
C ILE A 95 -2.57 -0.87 -23.62
N ARG A 96 -3.87 -1.15 -23.75
CA ARG A 96 -4.59 -2.08 -22.87
C ARG A 96 -4.06 -3.51 -23.00
N PHE A 97 -3.73 -3.97 -24.20
CA PHE A 97 -3.18 -5.30 -24.45
C PHE A 97 -1.80 -5.48 -23.80
N LYS A 98 -0.87 -4.54 -24.04
CA LYS A 98 0.46 -4.54 -23.41
C LYS A 98 0.36 -4.49 -21.88
N HIS A 99 -0.56 -3.68 -21.35
CA HIS A 99 -0.81 -3.60 -19.92
C HIS A 99 -1.31 -4.93 -19.33
N LEU A 100 -2.27 -5.59 -20.01
CA LEU A 100 -2.83 -6.86 -19.57
C LEU A 100 -1.81 -8.01 -19.66
N LEU A 101 -0.96 -8.00 -20.69
CA LEU A 101 0.15 -8.94 -20.83
C LEU A 101 1.17 -8.78 -19.69
N PHE A 102 1.52 -7.54 -19.34
CA PHE A 102 2.42 -7.25 -18.23
C PHE A 102 1.86 -7.74 -16.89
N ALA A 103 0.57 -7.51 -16.63
CA ALA A 103 -0.09 -7.99 -15.42
C ALA A 103 -0.04 -9.52 -15.31
N LYS A 104 -0.33 -10.25 -16.40
CA LYS A 104 -0.20 -11.72 -16.43
C LYS A 104 1.24 -12.17 -16.16
N ASN A 105 2.22 -11.55 -16.80
CA ASN A 105 3.62 -11.91 -16.65
C ASN A 105 4.14 -11.64 -15.24
N SER A 106 3.74 -10.53 -14.61
CA SER A 106 4.11 -10.20 -13.23
C SER A 106 3.60 -11.23 -12.21
N ILE A 107 2.39 -11.76 -12.42
CA ILE A 107 1.83 -12.84 -11.59
C ILE A 107 2.67 -14.12 -11.74
N LEU A 108 3.05 -14.47 -12.98
CA LEU A 108 3.90 -15.63 -13.24
C LEU A 108 5.29 -15.47 -12.61
N THR A 109 5.88 -14.28 -12.64
CA THR A 109 7.17 -14.01 -11.99
C THR A 109 7.07 -14.16 -10.47
N ILE A 110 6.03 -13.60 -9.83
CA ILE A 110 5.79 -13.73 -8.38
C ILE A 110 5.58 -15.19 -7.96
N ILE A 111 4.86 -15.98 -8.76
CA ILE A 111 4.66 -17.40 -8.52
C ILE A 111 5.99 -18.16 -8.64
N SER A 112 6.82 -17.80 -9.62
CA SER A 112 8.12 -18.44 -9.83
C SER A 112 9.12 -18.14 -8.72
N THR A 113 9.18 -16.91 -8.20
CA THR A 113 10.09 -16.55 -7.10
C THR A 113 9.68 -17.25 -5.80
N LYS A 114 8.37 -17.29 -5.47
CA LYS A 114 7.89 -18.03 -4.29
C LYS A 114 8.18 -19.52 -4.34
N LYS A 115 8.25 -20.12 -5.54
CA LYS A 115 8.58 -21.53 -5.72
C LYS A 115 10.05 -21.83 -5.38
N GLN A 116 10.95 -20.87 -5.58
CA GLN A 116 12.38 -21.00 -5.22
C GLN A 116 12.60 -20.87 -3.71
N ASP A 117 11.96 -19.88 -3.06
CA ASP A 117 12.05 -19.67 -1.60
C ASP A 117 11.49 -20.84 -0.76
N LEU A 118 10.58 -21.65 -1.34
CA LEU A 118 10.03 -22.85 -0.71
C LEU A 118 10.94 -24.08 -0.84
N GLN A 119 11.80 -24.12 -1.86
CA GLN A 119 12.77 -25.22 -2.03
C GLN A 119 13.99 -25.02 -1.13
N GLU A 120 14.40 -23.77 -0.89
CA GLU A 120 15.54 -23.43 -0.02
C GLU A 120 15.24 -23.57 1.48
N LYS A 121 13.97 -23.73 1.87
CA LYS A 121 13.54 -23.98 3.27
C LYS A 121 13.39 -25.46 3.65
N VAL A 122 13.51 -26.36 2.68
CA VAL A 122 13.32 -27.81 2.86
C VAL A 122 14.66 -28.57 2.66
N GLY A 123 15.71 -27.89 2.23
CA GLY A 123 17.10 -28.36 2.28
C GLY A 123 17.85 -27.75 3.46
#